data_AF-A0AAW2W876-F1
#
_entry.id   AF-A0AAW2W876-F1
#
_cell.length_a   1.000
_cell.length_b   1.000
_cell.length_c   1.000
_cell.angle_alpha   90.00
_cell.angle_beta   90.00
_cell.angle_gamma   90.00
#
_symmetry.space_group_name_H-M   'P 1'
#
loop_
_entity.id
_entity.type
_entity.pdbx_description
1 polymer ?
#
loop_
_entity_poly.entity_id
_entity_poly.type
_entity_poly.pdbx_seq_one_letter_code
_entity_poly.pdbx_strand_id
1 'polypeptide(L)'
;MAVKDFNPDCGDPAYTVGIVDLLLESVELSYRPDAGGIRLREDIHNAHGYQFLVQFALTLSKSQGGQTFYSKSLLENDSAKDSSHAVEGAEKKNLGEDGRIYSPLSLSPALSRLLDVIISFAQTGSSCAPGSSGLKSSKSSHPKSNAHGRSRSSFSDRMADEILEKDNEKVKDLEAVQMLLDILIKAESTELQAEILNRLLKIFSSHPENYKFCQQLRTVPLLILNMAGFPSSLQEIILKILEYAVSVVNIIPEQELLSLCCLLQQSITSELKHTILSFFLKLLSFDQEYKKILREVGVLELLLEDLKQHTFLHEPEQLTSDHGQLEIKTSSSSFKSHFLSKDSILSSPTLLEPACGKFLIFEVEDTAAVAWDCLLSLLKKSDANQAAFRSFNGVTILLPFGIGCTSPGRPSGVVMLDY
;
A
#
# COMPACT_ATOMS: atom_id res chain seq x y z
N MET A 1 16.00 -23.32 -17.33
CA MET A 1 16.67 -22.43 -18.30
C MET A 1 15.70 -21.41 -18.89
N ALA A 2 14.49 -21.80 -19.34
CA ALA A 2 13.55 -20.88 -20.00
C ALA A 2 13.24 -19.57 -19.22
N VAL A 3 12.92 -19.63 -17.92
CA VAL A 3 12.63 -18.43 -17.11
C VAL A 3 13.90 -17.77 -16.56
N LYS A 4 14.81 -18.58 -16.00
CA LYS A 4 16.05 -18.10 -15.34
C LYS A 4 16.99 -17.37 -16.31
N ASP A 5 17.12 -17.88 -17.53
CA ASP A 5 18.05 -17.38 -18.55
C ASP A 5 17.29 -16.65 -19.66
N PHE A 6 16.08 -16.13 -19.36
CA PHE A 6 15.25 -15.43 -20.34
C PHE A 6 15.97 -14.18 -20.85
N ASN A 7 16.07 -14.05 -22.17
CA ASN A 7 16.62 -12.88 -22.85
C ASN A 7 15.51 -12.27 -23.73
N PRO A 8 15.14 -10.99 -23.53
CA PRO A 8 14.10 -10.35 -24.34
C PRO A 8 14.45 -10.22 -25.83
N ASP A 9 15.73 -10.29 -26.20
CA ASP A 9 16.17 -10.14 -27.60
C ASP A 9 15.93 -11.40 -28.45
N CYS A 10 15.87 -12.59 -27.82
CA CYS A 10 15.76 -13.87 -28.53
C CYS A 10 14.72 -14.85 -27.96
N GLY A 11 14.20 -14.59 -26.76
CA GLY A 11 13.17 -15.39 -26.12
C GLY A 11 11.77 -14.96 -26.52
N ASP A 12 10.85 -15.92 -26.64
CA ASP A 12 9.42 -15.65 -26.79
C ASP A 12 8.76 -15.50 -25.40
N PRO A 13 8.26 -14.30 -25.05
CA PRO A 13 7.55 -14.08 -23.79
C PRO A 13 6.31 -14.96 -23.62
N ALA A 14 5.54 -15.18 -24.69
CA ALA A 14 4.28 -15.91 -24.63
C ALA A 14 4.54 -17.40 -24.36
N TYR A 15 5.50 -17.99 -25.08
CA TYR A 15 5.95 -19.36 -24.83
C TYR A 15 6.48 -19.53 -23.39
N THR A 16 7.30 -18.58 -22.91
CA THR A 16 7.88 -18.65 -21.57
C THR A 16 6.81 -18.55 -20.49
N VAL A 17 5.82 -17.66 -20.65
CA VAL A 17 4.65 -17.60 -19.75
C VAL A 17 3.84 -18.89 -19.80
N GLY A 18 3.68 -19.52 -20.96
CA GLY A 18 3.04 -20.84 -21.09
C GLY A 18 3.73 -21.95 -20.27
N ILE A 19 5.05 -21.87 -20.09
CA ILE A 19 5.78 -22.78 -19.19
C ILE A 19 5.45 -22.48 -17.72
N VAL A 20 5.31 -21.20 -17.36
CA VAL A 20 4.91 -20.79 -15.99
C VAL A 20 3.47 -21.22 -15.70
N ASP A 21 2.57 -21.16 -16.69
CA ASP A 21 1.21 -21.69 -16.60
C ASP A 21 1.21 -23.21 -16.31
N LEU A 22 2.02 -23.97 -17.05
CA LEU A 22 2.17 -25.41 -16.80
C LEU A 22 2.74 -25.71 -15.40
N LEU A 23 3.63 -24.84 -14.89
CA LEU A 23 4.16 -24.95 -13.54
C LEU A 23 3.06 -24.72 -12.49
N LEU A 24 2.20 -23.71 -12.68
CA LEU A 24 1.05 -23.47 -11.82
C LEU A 24 0.11 -24.69 -11.80
N GLU A 25 -0.25 -25.22 -12.97
CA GLU A 25 -1.11 -26.41 -13.07
C GLU A 25 -0.47 -27.61 -12.35
N SER A 26 0.84 -27.78 -12.49
CA SER A 26 1.58 -28.84 -11.78
C SER A 26 1.52 -28.66 -10.26
N VAL A 27 1.58 -27.41 -9.76
CA VAL A 27 1.45 -27.12 -8.33
C VAL A 27 0.04 -27.41 -7.85
N GLU A 28 -0.99 -27.01 -8.60
CA GLU A 28 -2.39 -27.32 -8.28
C GLU A 28 -2.63 -28.84 -8.22
N LEU A 29 -2.08 -29.60 -9.16
CA LEU A 29 -2.14 -31.06 -9.16
C LEU A 29 -1.43 -31.67 -7.95
N SER A 30 -0.34 -31.07 -7.46
CA SER A 30 0.39 -31.57 -6.28
C SER A 30 -0.41 -31.51 -4.99
N TYR A 31 -1.42 -30.63 -4.91
CA TYR A 31 -2.31 -30.54 -3.75
C TYR A 31 -3.47 -31.56 -3.76
N ARG A 32 -3.60 -32.37 -4.82
CA ARG A 32 -4.63 -33.42 -4.86
C ARG A 32 -4.28 -34.56 -3.89
N PRO A 33 -5.30 -35.20 -3.28
CA PRO A 33 -5.07 -36.30 -2.33
C PRO A 33 -4.30 -37.47 -2.96
N ASP A 34 -4.42 -37.66 -4.28
CA ASP A 34 -3.76 -38.73 -5.04
C ASP A 34 -2.27 -38.45 -5.35
N ALA A 35 -1.77 -37.24 -5.07
CA ALA A 35 -0.42 -36.80 -5.42
C ALA A 35 0.68 -37.36 -4.49
N GLY A 36 0.37 -38.28 -3.59
CA GLY A 36 1.37 -39.02 -2.82
C GLY A 36 2.26 -38.17 -1.90
N GLY A 37 1.79 -36.98 -1.50
CA GLY A 37 2.52 -36.07 -0.61
C GLY A 37 3.54 -35.16 -1.29
N ILE A 38 3.53 -35.08 -2.63
CA ILE A 38 4.35 -34.13 -3.39
C ILE A 38 3.96 -32.70 -3.00
N ARG A 39 4.96 -31.85 -2.79
CA ARG A 39 4.82 -30.47 -2.31
C ARG A 39 5.56 -29.52 -3.24
N LEU A 40 5.04 -29.44 -4.47
CA LEU A 40 5.77 -28.76 -5.55
C LEU A 40 5.95 -27.26 -5.28
N ARG A 41 5.02 -26.63 -4.56
CA ARG A 41 5.16 -25.23 -4.12
C ARG A 41 6.39 -25.04 -3.24
N GLU A 42 6.54 -25.86 -2.21
CA GLU A 42 7.69 -25.83 -1.32
C GLU A 42 8.99 -26.15 -2.08
N ASP A 43 8.96 -27.05 -3.06
CA ASP A 43 10.10 -27.34 -3.92
C ASP A 43 10.50 -26.14 -4.79
N ILE A 44 9.53 -25.42 -5.37
CA ILE A 44 9.77 -24.16 -6.12
C ILE A 44 10.39 -23.12 -5.21
N HIS A 45 9.87 -22.96 -3.99
CA HIS A 45 10.42 -22.04 -2.99
C HIS A 45 11.88 -22.37 -2.69
N ASN A 46 12.16 -23.64 -2.33
CA ASN A 46 13.50 -24.10 -1.98
C ASN A 46 14.50 -23.95 -3.14
N ALA A 47 14.03 -24.00 -4.38
CA ALA A 47 14.83 -23.77 -5.58
C ALA A 47 15.00 -22.28 -5.95
N HIS A 48 14.52 -21.35 -5.11
CA HIS A 48 14.47 -19.91 -5.38
C HIS A 48 13.68 -19.55 -6.65
N GLY A 49 12.69 -20.38 -7.02
CA GLY A 49 11.91 -20.22 -8.24
C GLY A 49 11.18 -18.87 -8.34
N TYR A 50 10.64 -18.41 -7.22
CA TYR A 50 9.95 -17.12 -7.10
C TYR A 50 10.84 -15.91 -7.45
N GLN A 51 12.13 -15.96 -7.11
CA GLN A 51 13.07 -14.91 -7.48
C GLN A 51 13.21 -14.82 -9.01
N PHE A 52 13.21 -15.96 -9.72
CA PHE A 52 13.27 -15.96 -11.18
C PHE A 52 11.99 -15.42 -11.81
N LEU A 53 10.82 -15.66 -11.20
CA LEU A 53 9.55 -15.06 -11.67
C LEU A 53 9.54 -13.54 -11.50
N VAL A 54 10.05 -13.01 -10.38
CA VAL A 54 10.22 -11.58 -10.16
C VAL A 54 11.14 -10.96 -11.22
N GLN A 55 12.31 -11.56 -11.45
CA GLN A 55 13.26 -11.07 -12.47
C GLN A 55 12.67 -11.13 -13.88
N PHE A 56 11.91 -12.18 -14.18
CA PHE A 56 11.23 -12.32 -15.46
C PHE A 56 10.19 -11.22 -15.66
N ALA A 57 9.33 -10.94 -14.67
CA ALA A 57 8.36 -9.84 -14.72
C ALA A 57 9.02 -8.47 -14.93
N LEU A 58 10.11 -8.20 -14.20
CA LEU A 58 10.88 -6.95 -14.35
C LEU A 58 11.51 -6.84 -15.75
N THR A 59 12.03 -7.95 -16.29
CA THR A 59 12.61 -7.98 -17.64
C THR A 59 11.56 -7.73 -18.72
N LEU A 60 10.38 -8.35 -18.61
CA LEU A 60 9.26 -8.11 -19.52
C LEU A 60 8.82 -6.64 -19.51
N SER A 61 8.82 -5.99 -18.35
CA SER A 61 8.45 -4.58 -18.22
C SER A 61 9.38 -3.63 -18.98
N LYS A 62 10.68 -3.95 -19.04
CA LYS A 62 11.69 -3.12 -19.72
C LYS A 62 11.63 -3.23 -21.24
N SER A 63 11.25 -4.41 -21.75
CA SER A 63 11.17 -4.69 -23.19
C SER A 63 10.10 -3.88 -23.94
N GLN A 64 9.17 -3.24 -23.21
CA GLN A 64 8.07 -2.46 -23.78
C GLN A 64 8.52 -1.09 -24.35
N GLY A 65 9.66 -0.55 -23.90
CA GLY A 65 10.19 0.74 -24.35
C GLY A 65 10.79 0.75 -25.77
N GLY A 66 11.04 -0.41 -26.38
CA GLY A 66 11.66 -0.53 -27.71
C GLY A 66 10.70 -0.72 -28.88
N GLN A 67 9.41 -0.99 -28.63
CA GLN A 67 8.45 -1.43 -29.66
C GLN A 67 7.57 -0.31 -30.23
N THR A 68 7.76 0.96 -29.84
CA THR A 68 6.97 2.11 -30.34
C THR A 68 7.42 2.68 -31.70
N PHE A 69 8.39 2.07 -32.39
CA PHE A 69 8.89 2.58 -33.68
C PHE A 69 8.35 1.91 -34.95
N TYR A 70 7.43 0.94 -34.86
CA TYR A 70 6.92 0.26 -36.07
C TYR A 70 5.41 0.27 -36.30
N SER A 71 4.62 0.92 -35.43
CA SER A 71 3.14 0.97 -35.59
C SER A 71 2.60 2.31 -36.08
N LYS A 72 3.45 3.23 -36.57
CA LYS A 72 3.01 4.53 -37.14
C LYS A 72 3.22 4.68 -38.65
N SER A 73 3.43 3.57 -39.36
CA SER A 73 3.67 3.55 -40.81
C SER A 73 2.58 2.75 -41.54
N LEU A 74 1.30 3.10 -41.38
CA LEU A 74 0.29 2.69 -42.36
C LEU A 74 -1.00 3.51 -42.33
N LEU A 75 -0.91 4.84 -42.28
CA LEU A 75 -2.04 5.72 -42.65
C LEU A 75 -1.49 7.01 -43.24
N GLU A 76 -0.86 6.93 -44.40
CA GLU A 76 -0.67 8.08 -45.29
C GLU A 76 -0.33 7.57 -46.69
N ASN A 77 -1.38 7.39 -47.50
CA ASN A 77 -1.34 7.57 -48.94
C ASN A 77 -2.79 7.55 -49.42
N ASP A 78 -3.39 8.74 -49.50
CA ASP A 78 -4.01 9.16 -50.75
C ASP A 78 -4.23 10.68 -50.70
N SER A 79 -3.39 11.37 -51.48
CA SER A 79 -3.53 12.79 -51.77
C SER A 79 -4.17 12.95 -53.15
N ALA A 80 -5.34 13.59 -53.21
CA ALA A 80 -5.88 14.16 -54.44
C ALA A 80 -6.82 15.33 -54.14
N LYS A 81 -6.22 16.53 -54.15
CA LYS A 81 -6.69 17.82 -54.68
C LYS A 81 -8.20 18.19 -54.68
N ASP A 82 -8.46 19.34 -54.06
CA ASP A 82 -8.84 20.63 -54.70
C ASP A 82 -10.15 21.32 -54.23
N SER A 83 -10.06 22.66 -54.17
CA SER A 83 -11.11 23.69 -53.99
C SER A 83 -11.75 23.82 -52.58
N SER A 84 -12.13 24.98 -52.04
CA SER A 84 -11.81 26.40 -52.23
C SER A 84 -12.61 27.20 -51.16
N HIS A 85 -12.03 28.30 -50.66
CA HIS A 85 -12.66 29.52 -50.08
C HIS A 85 -13.57 29.48 -48.81
N ALA A 86 -12.98 30.01 -47.73
CA ALA A 86 -13.32 31.28 -47.03
C ALA A 86 -14.47 31.40 -45.97
N VAL A 87 -14.09 32.15 -44.91
CA VAL A 87 -14.84 33.05 -44.01
C VAL A 87 -15.26 32.55 -42.60
N GLU A 88 -14.60 33.19 -41.62
CA GLU A 88 -14.95 33.64 -40.25
C GLU A 88 -15.88 32.85 -39.31
N GLY A 89 -15.47 32.80 -38.03
CA GLY A 89 -16.35 33.20 -36.94
C GLY A 89 -16.52 32.23 -35.76
N ALA A 90 -15.88 32.59 -34.65
CA ALA A 90 -16.40 32.48 -33.27
C ALA A 90 -16.20 31.19 -32.43
N GLU A 91 -15.94 31.47 -31.14
CA GLU A 91 -16.11 30.65 -29.92
C GLU A 91 -15.10 29.54 -29.60
N LYS A 92 -13.96 29.92 -29.00
CA LYS A 92 -13.27 29.05 -28.02
C LYS A 92 -13.96 29.17 -26.66
N LYS A 93 -14.94 28.29 -26.41
CA LYS A 93 -15.39 27.97 -25.06
C LYS A 93 -14.37 27.03 -24.42
N ASN A 94 -13.75 27.49 -23.35
CA ASN A 94 -12.99 26.64 -22.43
C ASN A 94 -14.00 25.70 -21.73
N LEU A 95 -13.86 24.40 -21.97
CA LEU A 95 -14.48 23.32 -21.21
C LEU A 95 -13.29 22.59 -20.60
N GLY A 96 -12.99 22.78 -19.32
CA GLY A 96 -13.77 22.19 -18.23
C GLY A 96 -13.08 20.88 -17.88
N GLU A 97 -12.17 20.94 -16.90
CA GLU A 97 -11.64 19.77 -16.21
C GLU A 97 -12.79 18.97 -15.62
N ASP A 98 -13.16 17.86 -16.28
CA ASP A 98 -13.91 16.81 -15.60
C ASP A 98 -13.65 15.45 -16.27
N GLY A 99 -13.38 14.45 -15.44
CA GLY A 99 -13.63 13.05 -15.77
C GLY A 99 -12.75 12.34 -16.80
N ARG A 100 -11.41 12.46 -16.76
CA ARG A 100 -10.58 11.42 -17.41
C ARG A 100 -10.61 10.13 -16.59
N ILE A 101 -11.61 9.30 -16.86
CA ILE A 101 -11.53 7.87 -16.59
C ILE A 101 -10.36 7.32 -17.40
N TYR A 102 -9.35 6.82 -16.68
CA TYR A 102 -8.12 6.26 -17.23
C TYR A 102 -8.40 5.28 -18.36
N SER A 103 -7.88 5.53 -19.55
CA SER A 103 -7.61 4.43 -20.47
C SER A 103 -6.44 3.66 -19.87
N PRO A 104 -6.57 2.35 -19.56
CA PRO A 104 -5.43 1.59 -19.08
C PRO A 104 -4.40 1.58 -20.22
N LEU A 105 -3.24 2.22 -20.01
CA LEU A 105 -2.09 1.89 -20.83
C LEU A 105 -1.80 0.42 -20.54
N SER A 106 -2.17 -0.43 -21.48
CA SER A 106 -2.20 -1.86 -21.27
C SER A 106 -0.78 -2.39 -21.21
N LEU A 107 -0.41 -3.01 -20.09
CA LEU A 107 0.77 -3.85 -20.01
C LEU A 107 0.75 -4.89 -21.14
N SER A 108 1.92 -5.40 -21.51
CA SER A 108 1.99 -6.48 -22.50
C SER A 108 1.13 -7.67 -22.05
N PRO A 109 0.40 -8.36 -22.96
CA PRO A 109 -0.45 -9.49 -22.59
C PRO A 109 0.29 -10.60 -21.83
N ALA A 110 1.57 -10.82 -22.17
CA ALA A 110 2.43 -11.78 -21.49
C ALA A 110 2.70 -11.37 -20.03
N LEU A 111 2.98 -10.09 -19.77
CA LEU A 111 3.20 -9.59 -18.41
C LEU A 111 1.91 -9.63 -17.60
N SER A 112 0.78 -9.21 -18.17
CA SER A 112 -0.53 -9.33 -17.50
C SER A 112 -0.85 -10.77 -17.11
N ARG A 113 -0.64 -11.72 -18.04
CA ARG A 113 -0.85 -13.15 -17.77
C ARG A 113 0.09 -13.66 -16.68
N LEU A 114 1.37 -13.27 -16.70
CA LEU A 114 2.32 -13.64 -15.65
C LEU A 114 1.88 -13.14 -14.28
N LEU A 115 1.40 -11.90 -14.19
CA LEU A 115 0.87 -11.35 -12.94
C LEU A 115 -0.39 -12.11 -12.48
N ASP A 116 -1.27 -12.54 -13.40
CA ASP A 116 -2.42 -13.38 -13.06
C ASP A 116 -1.97 -14.72 -12.46
N VAL A 117 -0.95 -15.33 -13.05
CA VAL A 117 -0.38 -16.60 -12.56
C VAL A 117 0.24 -16.44 -11.17
N ILE A 118 0.92 -15.33 -10.89
CA ILE A 118 1.46 -15.03 -9.54
C ILE A 118 0.32 -14.90 -8.52
N ILE A 119 -0.80 -14.27 -8.88
CA ILE A 119 -1.98 -14.20 -8.01
C ILE A 119 -2.57 -15.58 -7.78
N SER A 120 -2.66 -16.41 -8.82
CA SER A 120 -3.10 -17.79 -8.69
C SER A 120 -2.19 -18.57 -7.75
N PHE A 121 -0.86 -18.47 -7.88
CA PHE A 121 0.09 -19.04 -6.92
C PHE A 121 -0.20 -18.61 -5.47
N ALA A 122 -0.51 -17.32 -5.25
CA ALA A 122 -0.87 -16.81 -3.93
C ALA A 122 -2.13 -17.47 -3.34
N GLN A 123 -3.05 -17.95 -4.18
CA GLN A 123 -4.32 -18.58 -3.81
C GLN A 123 -4.28 -20.12 -3.86
N THR A 124 -3.26 -20.71 -4.48
CA THR A 124 -3.07 -22.16 -4.57
C THR A 124 -2.57 -22.74 -3.25
N GLY A 125 -3.23 -23.81 -2.80
CA GLY A 125 -2.89 -24.51 -1.57
C GLY A 125 -4.04 -25.34 -1.04
N SER A 126 -3.74 -26.27 -0.13
CA SER A 126 -4.72 -27.13 0.53
C SER A 126 -5.82 -26.29 1.19
N SER A 127 -7.07 -26.43 0.73
CA SER A 127 -8.23 -25.89 1.44
C SER A 127 -8.40 -26.68 2.76
N CYS A 128 -7.82 -26.16 3.85
CA CYS A 128 -8.14 -26.68 5.17
C CYS A 128 -9.59 -26.30 5.50
N ALA A 129 -10.52 -27.22 5.24
CA ALA A 129 -11.85 -27.12 5.82
C ALA A 129 -11.71 -27.08 7.36
N PRO A 130 -12.28 -26.09 8.06
CA PRO A 130 -12.23 -26.06 9.51
C PRO A 130 -13.26 -27.05 10.05
N GLY A 131 -12.81 -28.24 10.48
CA GLY A 131 -13.67 -29.16 11.23
C GLY A 131 -13.47 -30.64 10.93
N SER A 132 -12.25 -31.15 10.99
CA SER A 132 -12.02 -32.60 11.05
C SER A 132 -10.68 -32.94 11.70
N SER A 133 -10.49 -32.49 12.94
CA SER A 133 -9.44 -33.02 13.81
C SER A 133 -10.07 -33.45 15.13
N GLY A 134 -10.50 -34.71 15.19
CA GLY A 134 -10.87 -35.34 16.44
C GLY A 134 -11.98 -36.37 16.29
N LEU A 135 -11.65 -37.57 15.81
CA LEU A 135 -11.84 -38.79 16.59
C LEU A 135 -11.20 -39.99 15.86
N LYS A 136 -10.24 -40.62 16.52
CA LYS A 136 -9.84 -41.99 16.23
C LYS A 136 -11.03 -42.89 16.57
N SER A 137 -11.43 -43.81 15.70
CA SER A 137 -11.67 -45.23 16.04
C SER A 137 -12.27 -46.05 14.89
N SER A 138 -11.57 -47.16 14.63
CA SER A 138 -12.12 -48.51 14.46
C SER A 138 -12.86 -48.89 13.16
N LYS A 139 -12.18 -49.77 12.42
CA LYS A 139 -12.72 -50.75 11.48
C LYS A 139 -14.00 -51.41 12.01
N SER A 140 -15.03 -51.49 11.17
CA SER A 140 -15.91 -52.66 11.12
C SER A 140 -16.45 -52.88 9.71
N SER A 141 -16.40 -54.13 9.30
CA SER A 141 -16.86 -54.68 8.03
C SER A 141 -18.33 -55.09 8.15
N HIS A 142 -19.19 -54.74 7.19
CA HIS A 142 -20.28 -55.62 6.74
C HIS A 142 -20.84 -55.17 5.37
N PRO A 143 -21.34 -56.12 4.54
CA PRO A 143 -21.66 -55.87 3.14
C PRO A 143 -23.09 -55.37 2.91
N LYS A 144 -23.24 -54.78 1.72
CA LYS A 144 -24.40 -54.11 1.13
C LYS A 144 -25.72 -54.90 1.18
N SER A 145 -26.81 -54.18 1.38
CA SER A 145 -28.11 -54.49 0.79
C SER A 145 -28.60 -53.31 -0.07
N ASN A 146 -29.35 -53.68 -1.10
CA ASN A 146 -29.66 -52.95 -2.31
C ASN A 146 -31.03 -52.27 -2.16
N ALA A 147 -31.18 -50.96 -2.45
CA ALA A 147 -32.48 -50.37 -2.78
C ALA A 147 -32.37 -48.97 -3.43
N HIS A 148 -33.09 -48.84 -4.54
CA HIS A 148 -33.28 -47.66 -5.37
C HIS A 148 -33.94 -46.46 -4.66
N GLY A 149 -33.66 -45.24 -5.12
CA GLY A 149 -34.62 -44.14 -4.98
C GLY A 149 -34.09 -42.72 -5.12
N ARG A 150 -34.35 -42.14 -6.30
CA ARG A 150 -34.65 -40.72 -6.55
C ARG A 150 -33.54 -39.68 -6.37
N SER A 151 -33.13 -39.16 -7.53
CA SER A 151 -32.59 -37.82 -7.76
C SER A 151 -33.24 -36.75 -6.86
N ARG A 152 -32.47 -36.27 -5.89
CA ARG A 152 -32.62 -34.95 -5.28
C ARG A 152 -31.26 -34.28 -5.38
N SER A 153 -31.08 -33.42 -6.38
CA SER A 153 -29.99 -32.43 -6.39
C SER A 153 -30.11 -31.64 -5.10
N SER A 154 -29.16 -31.88 -4.20
CA SER A 154 -29.21 -31.45 -2.81
C SER A 154 -28.95 -29.94 -2.73
N PHE A 155 -29.76 -29.22 -1.96
CA PHE A 155 -29.48 -27.82 -1.58
C PHE A 155 -28.11 -27.66 -0.88
N SER A 156 -27.50 -28.77 -0.44
CA SER A 156 -26.15 -28.85 0.09
C SER A 156 -25.05 -28.66 -0.97
N ASP A 157 -25.29 -29.02 -2.24
CA ASP A 157 -24.28 -28.83 -3.30
C ASP A 157 -24.10 -27.34 -3.59
N ARG A 158 -25.20 -26.56 -3.66
CA ARG A 158 -25.13 -25.10 -3.87
C ARG A 158 -24.40 -24.37 -2.75
N MET A 159 -24.63 -24.75 -1.50
CA MET A 159 -23.96 -24.14 -0.35
C MET A 159 -22.49 -24.57 -0.24
N ALA A 160 -22.16 -25.82 -0.61
CA ALA A 160 -20.78 -26.28 -0.67
C ALA A 160 -20.00 -25.57 -1.80
N ASP A 161 -20.61 -25.40 -2.97
CA ASP A 161 -20.02 -24.68 -4.09
C ASP A 161 -19.80 -23.19 -3.77
N GLU A 162 -20.75 -22.50 -3.12
CA GLU A 162 -20.57 -21.10 -2.70
C GLU A 162 -19.47 -20.93 -1.61
N ILE A 163 -19.34 -21.89 -0.69
CA ILE A 163 -18.29 -21.88 0.35
C ILE A 163 -16.92 -22.25 -0.25
N LEU A 164 -16.86 -23.17 -1.21
CA LEU A 164 -15.65 -23.54 -1.94
C LEU A 164 -15.18 -22.42 -2.88
N GLU A 165 -16.09 -21.72 -3.57
CA GLU A 165 -15.76 -20.55 -4.39
C GLU A 165 -15.21 -19.41 -3.55
N LYS A 166 -15.75 -19.17 -2.35
CA LYS A 166 -15.25 -18.14 -1.43
C LYS A 166 -13.88 -18.48 -0.81
N ASP A 167 -13.56 -19.77 -0.69
CA ASP A 167 -12.25 -20.24 -0.23
C ASP A 167 -11.16 -20.17 -1.32
N ASN A 168 -11.54 -20.09 -2.61
CA ASN A 168 -10.59 -19.92 -3.71
C ASN A 168 -9.95 -18.52 -3.74
N GLU A 169 -10.59 -17.53 -3.13
CA GLU A 169 -10.06 -16.15 -3.10
C GLU A 169 -9.12 -15.89 -1.91
N LYS A 170 -8.95 -16.87 -1.01
CA LYS A 170 -8.08 -16.75 0.15
C LYS A 170 -6.62 -16.91 -0.23
N VAL A 171 -5.76 -16.04 0.31
CA VAL A 171 -4.31 -16.17 0.19
C VAL A 171 -3.83 -17.37 1.03
N LYS A 172 -3.08 -18.26 0.40
CA LYS A 172 -2.48 -19.47 0.99
C LYS A 172 -0.95 -19.50 0.87
N ASP A 173 -0.38 -18.58 0.09
CA ASP A 173 1.05 -18.41 -0.08
C ASP A 173 1.44 -16.92 0.05
N LEU A 174 2.09 -16.59 1.17
CA LEU A 174 2.60 -15.25 1.45
C LEU A 174 3.78 -14.89 0.55
N GLU A 175 4.58 -15.85 0.12
CA GLU A 175 5.78 -15.57 -0.67
C GLU A 175 5.40 -15.13 -2.08
N ALA A 176 4.28 -15.62 -2.61
CA ALA A 176 3.72 -15.10 -3.86
C ALA A 176 3.20 -13.65 -3.73
N VAL A 177 2.64 -13.28 -2.58
CA VAL A 177 2.31 -11.87 -2.28
C VAL A 177 3.60 -11.04 -2.14
N GLN A 178 4.65 -11.60 -1.53
CA GLN A 178 5.97 -10.97 -1.47
C GLN A 178 6.56 -10.76 -2.86
N MET A 179 6.39 -11.69 -3.81
CA MET A 179 6.80 -11.48 -5.20
C MET A 179 6.15 -10.23 -5.81
N LEU A 180 4.84 -10.04 -5.61
CA LEU A 180 4.13 -8.84 -6.09
C LEU A 180 4.73 -7.58 -5.47
N LEU A 181 4.97 -7.58 -4.15
CA LEU A 181 5.59 -6.44 -3.46
C LEU A 181 7.00 -6.14 -3.99
N ASP A 182 7.79 -7.19 -4.22
CA ASP A 182 9.14 -7.09 -4.78
C ASP A 182 9.14 -6.49 -6.18
N ILE A 183 8.23 -6.94 -7.05
CA ILE A 183 8.10 -6.39 -8.41
C ILE A 183 7.67 -4.93 -8.33
N LEU A 184 6.69 -4.59 -7.47
CA LEU A 184 6.21 -3.21 -7.30
C LEU A 184 7.33 -2.25 -6.88
N ILE A 185 8.12 -2.62 -5.86
CA ILE A 185 9.19 -1.76 -5.34
C ILE A 185 10.35 -1.64 -6.34
N LYS A 186 10.66 -2.72 -7.09
CA LYS A 186 11.78 -2.77 -8.04
C LYS A 186 11.42 -2.27 -9.45
N ALA A 187 10.13 -2.07 -9.74
CA ALA A 187 9.67 -1.63 -11.05
C ALA A 187 10.05 -0.17 -11.32
N GLU A 188 10.63 0.07 -12.50
CA GLU A 188 10.88 1.43 -13.03
C GLU A 188 9.64 1.99 -13.74
N SER A 189 8.73 1.12 -14.20
CA SER A 189 7.51 1.50 -14.91
C SER A 189 6.37 1.82 -13.93
N THR A 190 5.90 3.06 -13.95
CA THR A 190 4.71 3.50 -13.19
C THR A 190 3.45 2.71 -13.55
N GLU A 191 3.31 2.27 -14.81
CA GLU A 191 2.17 1.46 -15.25
C GLU A 191 2.17 0.09 -14.56
N LEU A 192 3.34 -0.54 -14.48
CA LEU A 192 3.49 -1.81 -13.76
C LEU A 192 3.24 -1.64 -12.27
N GLN A 193 3.76 -0.56 -11.67
CA GLN A 193 3.50 -0.23 -10.27
C GLN A 193 2.01 -0.07 -9.99
N ALA A 194 1.30 0.67 -10.86
CA ALA A 194 -0.14 0.88 -10.75
C ALA A 194 -0.93 -0.44 -10.82
N GLU A 195 -0.61 -1.28 -11.81
CA GLU A 195 -1.30 -2.56 -12.01
C GLU A 195 -1.09 -3.51 -10.83
N ILE A 196 0.14 -3.62 -10.31
CA ILE A 196 0.43 -4.48 -9.16
C ILE A 196 -0.28 -3.97 -7.91
N LEU A 197 -0.28 -2.66 -7.68
CA LEU A 197 -0.94 -2.08 -6.52
C LEU A 197 -2.46 -2.29 -6.58
N ASN A 198 -3.08 -2.15 -7.75
CA ASN A 198 -4.50 -2.49 -7.96
C ASN A 198 -4.79 -3.97 -7.71
N ARG A 199 -3.88 -4.86 -8.12
CA ARG A 199 -3.99 -6.30 -7.86
C ARG A 199 -3.84 -6.63 -6.38
N LEU A 200 -2.93 -6.00 -5.67
CA LEU A 200 -2.80 -6.12 -4.21
C LEU A 200 -4.06 -5.64 -3.49
N LEU A 201 -4.62 -4.49 -3.89
CA LEU A 201 -5.91 -4.02 -3.36
C LEU A 201 -7.02 -5.04 -3.63
N LYS A 202 -7.07 -5.63 -4.83
CA LYS A 202 -8.03 -6.68 -5.17
C LYS A 202 -7.88 -7.89 -4.25
N ILE A 203 -6.66 -8.37 -4.00
CA ILE A 203 -6.37 -9.47 -3.07
C ILE A 203 -6.86 -9.14 -1.65
N PHE A 204 -6.62 -7.93 -1.16
CA PHE A 204 -7.10 -7.54 0.17
C PHE A 204 -8.62 -7.46 0.25
N SER A 205 -9.26 -6.97 -0.82
CA SER A 205 -10.70 -6.78 -0.90
C SER A 205 -11.50 -8.05 -1.19
N SER A 206 -10.88 -9.09 -1.74
CA SER A 206 -11.57 -10.35 -2.10
C SER A 206 -11.97 -11.13 -0.85
N HIS A 207 -11.14 -11.13 0.20
CA HIS A 207 -11.47 -11.80 1.45
C HIS A 207 -10.90 -11.04 2.66
N PRO A 208 -11.70 -10.75 3.72
CA PRO A 208 -11.26 -9.93 4.85
C PRO A 208 -10.06 -10.53 5.61
N GLU A 209 -9.96 -11.86 5.67
CA GLU A 209 -8.80 -12.55 6.28
C GLU A 209 -7.51 -12.38 5.48
N ASN A 210 -7.56 -12.02 4.19
CA ASN A 210 -6.36 -11.82 3.38
C ASN A 210 -5.53 -10.65 3.92
N TYR A 211 -6.19 -9.57 4.38
CA TYR A 211 -5.48 -8.45 4.99
C TYR A 211 -4.71 -8.91 6.24
N LYS A 212 -5.39 -9.60 7.17
CA LYS A 212 -4.76 -10.12 8.40
C LYS A 212 -3.62 -11.08 8.11
N PHE A 213 -3.79 -11.96 7.13
CA PHE A 213 -2.76 -12.92 6.75
C PHE A 213 -1.53 -12.20 6.20
N CYS A 214 -1.71 -11.22 5.31
CA CYS A 214 -0.63 -10.46 4.72
C CYS A 214 0.06 -9.48 5.69
N GLN A 215 -0.54 -9.15 6.84
CA GLN A 215 0.15 -8.36 7.87
C GLN A 215 1.43 -9.03 8.36
N GLN A 216 1.56 -10.36 8.25
CA GLN A 216 2.80 -11.08 8.58
C GLN A 216 4.01 -10.61 7.77
N LEU A 217 3.79 -10.13 6.53
CA LEU A 217 4.83 -9.58 5.66
C LEU A 217 5.05 -8.09 5.87
N ARG A 218 4.24 -7.44 6.71
CA ARG A 218 4.18 -5.97 6.84
C ARG A 218 4.05 -5.29 5.46
N THR A 219 3.23 -5.85 4.57
CA THR A 219 3.07 -5.35 3.20
C THR A 219 2.68 -3.88 3.16
N VAL A 220 1.63 -3.47 3.87
CA VAL A 220 1.15 -2.09 3.87
C VAL A 220 2.13 -1.13 4.55
N PRO A 221 2.73 -1.45 5.72
CA PRO A 221 3.84 -0.65 6.26
C PRO A 221 5.00 -0.42 5.27
N LEU A 222 5.42 -1.45 4.53
CA LEU A 222 6.48 -1.35 3.53
C LEU A 222 6.08 -0.46 2.35
N LEU A 223 4.84 -0.55 1.88
CA LEU A 223 4.30 0.35 0.85
C LEU A 223 4.34 1.80 1.33
N ILE A 224 3.92 2.05 2.58
CA ILE A 224 3.91 3.39 3.18
C ILE A 224 5.31 3.98 3.21
N LEU A 225 6.31 3.23 3.69
CA LEU A 225 7.68 3.73 3.75
C LEU A 225 8.30 4.06 2.37
N ASN A 226 7.74 3.52 1.28
CA ASN A 226 8.17 3.82 -0.09
C ASN A 226 7.25 4.83 -0.81
N MET A 227 6.21 5.35 -0.15
CA MET A 227 5.20 6.24 -0.76
C MET A 227 5.79 7.48 -1.43
N ALA A 228 6.85 8.04 -0.87
CA ALA A 228 7.52 9.21 -1.43
C ALA A 228 8.09 8.98 -2.85
N GLY A 229 8.40 7.72 -3.20
CA GLY A 229 8.88 7.34 -4.52
C GLY A 229 7.77 7.07 -5.54
N PHE A 230 6.50 7.01 -5.11
CA PHE A 230 5.37 6.76 -6.01
C PHE A 230 4.67 8.06 -6.43
N PRO A 231 4.03 8.10 -7.62
CA PRO A 231 3.15 9.20 -8.01
C PRO A 231 1.94 9.36 -7.08
N SER A 232 1.37 10.57 -7.00
CA SER A 232 0.24 10.90 -6.12
C SER A 232 -0.94 9.93 -6.28
N SER A 233 -1.27 9.52 -7.51
CA SER A 233 -2.35 8.56 -7.77
C SER A 233 -2.13 7.20 -7.10
N LEU A 234 -0.88 6.74 -6.96
CA LEU A 234 -0.55 5.48 -6.29
C LEU A 234 -0.50 5.65 -4.77
N GLN A 235 -0.05 6.81 -4.29
CA GLN A 235 -0.11 7.17 -2.87
C GLN A 235 -1.56 7.11 -2.36
N GLU A 236 -2.52 7.61 -3.14
CA GLU A 236 -3.95 7.50 -2.82
C GLU A 236 -4.44 6.05 -2.74
N ILE A 237 -3.99 5.17 -3.63
CA ILE A 237 -4.38 3.75 -3.60
C ILE A 237 -3.84 3.07 -2.32
N ILE A 238 -2.62 3.40 -1.89
CA ILE A 238 -2.06 2.88 -0.63
C ILE A 238 -2.92 3.32 0.56
N LEU A 239 -3.36 4.57 0.60
CA LEU A 239 -4.26 5.06 1.66
C LEU A 239 -5.66 4.45 1.55
N LYS A 240 -6.16 4.13 0.34
CA LYS A 240 -7.42 3.38 0.15
C LYS A 240 -7.34 1.96 0.68
N ILE A 241 -6.18 1.28 0.56
CA ILE A 241 -5.96 -0.02 1.19
C ILE A 241 -6.11 0.11 2.71
N LEU A 242 -5.53 1.15 3.30
CA LEU A 242 -5.62 1.41 4.73
C LEU A 242 -7.04 1.79 5.17
N GLU A 243 -7.76 2.57 4.37
CA GLU A 243 -9.16 2.89 4.58
C GLU A 243 -10.04 1.63 4.57
N TYR A 244 -9.81 0.71 3.63
CA TYR A 244 -10.49 -0.58 3.60
C TYR A 244 -10.23 -1.40 4.86
N ALA A 245 -8.97 -1.45 5.33
CA ALA A 245 -8.59 -2.17 6.55
C ALA A 245 -9.35 -1.65 7.78
N VAL A 246 -9.44 -0.33 7.91
CA VAL A 246 -10.13 0.33 9.03
C VAL A 246 -11.65 0.17 8.94
N SER A 247 -12.24 0.43 7.76
CA SER A 247 -13.69 0.55 7.62
C SER A 247 -14.42 -0.76 7.36
N VAL A 248 -13.82 -1.67 6.58
CA VAL A 248 -14.46 -2.92 6.16
C VAL A 248 -13.94 -4.10 6.96
N VAL A 249 -12.62 -4.21 7.12
CA VAL A 249 -12.02 -5.33 7.87
C VAL A 249 -12.10 -5.10 9.38
N ASN A 250 -12.25 -3.84 9.81
CA ASN A 250 -12.33 -3.42 11.20
C ASN A 250 -11.10 -3.84 12.03
N ILE A 251 -9.92 -3.58 11.48
CA ILE A 251 -8.63 -3.76 12.14
C ILE A 251 -8.06 -2.40 12.53
N ILE A 252 -7.43 -2.33 13.70
CA ILE A 252 -6.63 -1.17 14.11
C ILE A 252 -5.23 -1.30 13.50
N PRO A 253 -4.85 -0.46 12.52
CA PRO A 253 -3.61 -0.64 11.77
C PRO A 253 -2.45 0.16 12.42
N GLU A 254 -2.11 -0.17 13.67
CA GLU A 254 -1.13 0.59 14.46
C GLU A 254 0.23 0.71 13.78
N GLN A 255 0.69 -0.36 13.10
CA GLN A 255 2.00 -0.38 12.42
C GLN A 255 2.02 0.52 11.19
N GLU A 256 0.91 0.56 10.46
CA GLU A 256 0.71 1.41 9.28
C GLU A 256 0.64 2.88 9.70
N LEU A 257 -0.08 3.20 10.78
CA LEU A 257 -0.15 4.56 11.32
C LEU A 257 1.20 5.03 11.84
N LEU A 258 1.96 4.16 12.50
CA LEU A 258 3.35 4.45 12.89
C LEU A 258 4.22 4.70 11.66
N SER A 259 4.07 3.91 10.59
CA SER A 259 4.83 4.09 9.35
C SER A 259 4.52 5.44 8.67
N LEU A 260 3.26 5.89 8.69
CA LEU A 260 2.86 7.22 8.21
C LEU A 260 3.47 8.33 9.08
N CYS A 261 3.49 8.15 10.41
CA CYS A 261 4.14 9.08 11.34
C CYS A 261 5.66 9.19 11.06
N CYS A 262 6.33 8.06 10.82
CA CYS A 262 7.74 8.04 10.44
C CYS A 262 7.99 8.68 9.07
N LEU A 263 7.08 8.51 8.10
CA LEU A 263 7.20 9.11 6.78
C LEU A 263 7.06 10.65 6.82
N LEU A 264 6.22 11.20 7.71
CA LEU A 264 6.14 12.65 7.94
C LEU A 264 7.44 13.22 8.53
N GLN A 265 8.26 12.38 9.18
CA GLN A 265 9.62 12.70 9.66
C GLN A 265 10.68 12.49 8.57
N GLN A 266 10.31 12.58 7.29
CA GLN A 266 11.24 12.49 6.17
C GLN A 266 11.08 13.72 5.28
N SER A 267 12.07 13.96 4.43
CA SER A 267 12.03 15.03 3.43
C SER A 267 11.10 14.65 2.27
N ILE A 268 9.79 14.69 2.52
CA ILE A 268 8.74 14.41 1.53
C ILE A 268 8.06 15.69 1.04
N THR A 269 7.34 15.59 -0.08
CA THR A 269 6.60 16.71 -0.68
C THR A 269 5.49 17.23 0.25
N SER A 270 5.16 18.52 0.14
CA SER A 270 4.04 19.12 0.89
C SER A 270 2.70 18.49 0.55
N GLU A 271 2.50 18.08 -0.71
CA GLU A 271 1.31 17.36 -1.18
C GLU A 271 1.12 16.01 -0.45
N LEU A 272 2.21 15.23 -0.31
CA LEU A 272 2.15 13.96 0.42
C LEU A 272 1.91 14.20 1.92
N LYS A 273 2.56 15.20 2.54
CA LYS A 273 2.28 15.58 3.94
C LYS A 273 0.81 15.93 4.14
N HIS A 274 0.26 16.78 3.28
CA HIS A 274 -1.15 17.16 3.30
C HIS A 274 -2.07 15.94 3.20
N THR A 275 -1.76 15.02 2.29
CA THR A 275 -2.55 13.80 2.08
C THR A 275 -2.53 12.89 3.32
N ILE A 276 -1.37 12.70 3.94
CA ILE A 276 -1.23 11.89 5.17
C ILE A 276 -1.98 12.53 6.35
N LEU A 277 -1.83 13.84 6.55
CA LEU A 277 -2.53 14.56 7.62
C LEU A 277 -4.05 14.53 7.41
N SER A 278 -4.51 14.73 6.17
CA SER A 278 -5.93 14.60 5.81
C SER A 278 -6.47 13.20 6.14
N PHE A 279 -5.68 12.16 5.89
CA PHE A 279 -6.04 10.80 6.26
C PHE A 279 -6.14 10.61 7.79
N PHE A 280 -5.20 11.15 8.58
CA PHE A 280 -5.31 11.13 10.04
C PHE A 280 -6.56 11.87 10.54
N LEU A 281 -6.89 13.03 9.96
CA LEU A 281 -8.10 13.77 10.31
C LEU A 281 -9.37 12.97 10.00
N LYS A 282 -9.38 12.24 8.88
CA LYS A 282 -10.46 11.31 8.53
C LYS A 282 -10.62 10.21 9.57
N LEU A 283 -9.52 9.61 10.05
CA LEU A 283 -9.57 8.60 11.12
C LEU A 283 -10.08 9.16 12.45
N LEU A 284 -9.61 10.34 12.85
CA LEU A 284 -10.08 11.04 14.06
C LEU A 284 -11.58 11.38 14.03
N SER A 285 -12.11 11.58 12.82
CA SER A 285 -13.54 11.82 12.59
C SER A 285 -14.34 10.53 12.52
N PHE A 286 -13.71 9.41 12.16
CA PHE A 286 -14.33 8.10 12.04
C PHE A 286 -14.58 7.45 13.40
N ASP A 287 -13.57 7.37 14.27
CA ASP A 287 -13.69 6.80 15.61
C ASP A 287 -12.83 7.57 16.63
N GLN A 288 -13.36 7.76 17.85
CA GLN A 288 -12.64 8.42 18.94
C GLN A 288 -11.45 7.60 19.44
N GLU A 289 -11.44 6.28 19.26
CA GLU A 289 -10.29 5.43 19.63
C GLU A 289 -9.00 5.87 18.92
N TYR A 290 -9.09 6.41 17.70
CA TYR A 290 -7.95 6.93 16.95
C TYR A 290 -7.25 8.11 17.63
N LYS A 291 -7.91 8.83 18.56
CA LYS A 291 -7.22 9.85 19.37
C LYS A 291 -6.17 9.25 20.29
N LYS A 292 -6.46 8.07 20.85
CA LYS A 292 -5.53 7.31 21.69
C LYS A 292 -4.43 6.72 20.82
N ILE A 293 -4.79 6.04 19.74
CA ILE A 293 -3.85 5.35 18.85
C ILE A 293 -2.87 6.35 18.22
N LEU A 294 -3.37 7.47 17.67
CA LEU A 294 -2.50 8.48 17.03
C LEU A 294 -1.59 9.20 18.03
N ARG A 295 -2.00 9.32 19.30
CA ARG A 295 -1.10 9.76 20.38
C ARG A 295 -0.02 8.71 20.64
N GLU A 296 -0.39 7.43 20.74
CA GLU A 296 0.56 6.34 21.04
C GLU A 296 1.60 6.11 19.94
N VAL A 297 1.23 6.32 18.66
CA VAL A 297 2.19 6.29 17.55
C VAL A 297 3.00 7.59 17.38
N GLY A 298 2.76 8.60 18.21
CA GLY A 298 3.60 9.80 18.29
C GLY A 298 3.20 10.98 17.40
N VAL A 299 1.99 11.01 16.84
CA VAL A 299 1.57 12.11 15.93
C VAL A 299 1.48 13.44 16.69
N LEU A 300 1.05 13.42 17.96
CA LEU A 300 0.95 14.63 18.77
C LEU A 300 2.34 15.26 18.99
N GLU A 301 3.30 14.45 19.40
CA GLU A 301 4.69 14.84 19.65
C GLU A 301 5.35 15.35 18.36
N LEU A 302 5.10 14.68 17.23
CA LEU A 302 5.60 15.10 15.92
C LEU A 302 5.13 16.51 15.56
N LEU A 303 3.83 16.79 15.65
CA LEU A 303 3.27 18.10 15.32
C LEU A 303 3.81 19.20 16.24
N LEU A 304 3.99 18.90 17.53
CA LEU A 304 4.54 19.87 18.49
C LEU A 304 6.02 20.15 18.27
N GLU A 305 6.83 19.15 17.94
CA GLU A 305 8.24 19.36 17.60
C GLU A 305 8.42 20.15 16.31
N ASP A 306 7.60 19.92 15.27
CA ASP A 306 7.62 20.72 14.05
C ASP A 306 7.24 22.19 14.33
N LEU A 307 6.18 22.43 15.11
CA LEU A 307 5.77 23.78 15.53
C LEU A 307 6.86 24.51 16.31
N LYS A 308 7.49 23.81 17.25
CA LYS A 308 8.59 24.35 18.04
C LYS A 308 9.76 24.76 17.14
N GLN A 309 10.14 23.92 16.18
CA GLN A 309 11.15 24.27 15.18
C GLN A 309 10.72 25.48 14.35
N HIS A 310 9.45 25.58 13.96
CA HIS A 310 8.91 26.72 13.23
C HIS A 310 8.90 28.02 14.04
N THR A 311 8.65 27.98 15.36
CA THR A 311 8.71 29.18 16.23
C THR A 311 10.11 29.75 16.34
N PHE A 312 11.13 28.90 16.50
CA PHE A 312 12.52 29.34 16.62
C PHE A 312 13.06 29.96 15.33
N LEU A 313 12.52 29.60 14.17
CA LEU A 313 12.91 30.21 12.89
C LEU A 313 12.31 31.62 12.69
N HIS A 314 11.25 31.96 13.42
CA HIS A 314 10.52 33.21 13.26
C HIS A 314 10.68 34.16 14.48
N GLU A 315 11.53 33.83 15.45
CA GLU A 315 11.89 34.76 16.51
C GLU A 315 12.74 35.90 15.91
N PRO A 316 12.31 37.17 15.95
CA PRO A 316 13.14 38.28 15.50
C PRO A 316 14.33 38.41 16.44
N GLU A 317 15.55 38.41 15.89
CA GLU A 317 16.78 38.68 16.61
C GLU A 317 16.69 39.98 17.42
N GLN A 318 16.29 39.91 18.67
CA GLN A 318 16.51 40.97 19.66
C GLN A 318 16.81 40.33 21.02
N LEU A 319 18.08 39.99 21.23
CA LEU A 319 18.95 40.50 22.31
C LEU A 319 20.11 39.52 22.56
N THR A 320 21.25 39.85 21.97
CA THR A 320 22.60 39.73 22.56
C THR A 320 22.93 38.51 23.44
N SER A 321 23.76 37.64 22.86
CA SER A 321 24.98 37.07 23.46
C SER A 321 24.86 36.36 24.83
N ASP A 322 24.72 35.03 24.79
CA ASP A 322 25.70 34.18 25.49
C ASP A 322 25.84 32.82 24.79
N HIS A 323 27.09 32.42 24.57
CA HIS A 323 27.43 31.13 23.99
C HIS A 323 27.19 30.02 25.02
N GLY A 324 26.15 29.22 24.80
CA GLY A 324 25.94 27.96 25.50
C GLY A 324 25.62 26.88 24.49
N GLN A 325 26.60 26.03 24.22
CA GLN A 325 26.50 24.76 23.51
C GLN A 325 25.44 23.86 24.17
N LEU A 326 24.16 24.10 23.86
CA LEU A 326 23.06 23.22 24.24
C LEU A 326 23.04 22.10 23.22
N GLU A 327 23.81 21.05 23.53
CA GLU A 327 23.49 19.69 23.07
C GLU A 327 22.00 19.45 23.33
N ILE A 328 21.18 19.62 22.30
CA ILE A 328 19.84 19.06 22.27
C ILE A 328 20.06 17.55 22.31
N LYS A 329 20.12 16.98 23.52
CA LYS A 329 19.86 15.57 23.74
C LYS A 329 18.40 15.33 23.38
N THR A 330 18.15 15.21 22.08
CA THR A 330 16.99 14.53 21.55
C THR A 330 17.03 13.14 22.17
N SER A 331 16.22 12.94 23.20
CA SER A 331 16.06 11.67 23.88
C SER A 331 15.24 10.76 22.97
N SER A 332 15.79 10.41 21.81
CA SER A 332 15.17 9.55 20.80
C SER A 332 15.38 8.06 21.13
N SER A 333 15.58 7.71 22.41
CA SER A 333 16.13 6.40 22.81
C SER A 333 15.10 5.35 23.21
N SER A 334 13.78 5.60 23.14
CA SER A 334 12.78 4.56 23.43
C SER A 334 12.14 3.92 22.19
N PHE A 335 12.16 4.56 21.03
CA PHE A 335 11.40 4.08 19.86
C PHE A 335 12.15 3.06 18.97
N LYS A 336 13.47 2.89 19.17
CA LYS A 336 14.32 2.09 18.27
C LYS A 336 14.41 0.59 18.61
N SER A 337 13.94 0.14 19.78
CA SER A 337 14.23 -1.21 20.25
C SER A 337 13.29 -2.31 19.75
N HIS A 338 12.17 -1.98 19.10
CA HIS A 338 11.15 -2.97 18.72
C HIS A 338 11.14 -3.36 17.23
N PHE A 339 11.90 -2.67 16.37
CA PHE A 339 11.89 -2.94 14.93
C PHE A 339 13.08 -3.79 14.43
N LEU A 340 14.15 -3.93 15.22
CA LEU A 340 15.40 -4.59 14.79
C LEU A 340 15.70 -5.92 15.51
N SER A 341 14.68 -6.72 15.82
CA SER A 341 14.91 -8.09 16.29
C SER A 341 14.17 -9.10 15.41
N LYS A 342 14.97 -9.81 14.59
CA LYS A 342 14.65 -10.95 13.70
C LYS A 342 13.63 -10.64 12.59
N ASP A 343 13.89 -10.74 11.29
CA ASP A 343 14.82 -11.59 10.55
C ASP A 343 15.39 -10.89 9.31
N SER A 344 16.56 -11.35 8.91
CA SER A 344 17.40 -10.84 7.82
C SER A 344 16.83 -11.19 6.43
N ILE A 345 17.25 -10.38 5.45
CA ILE A 345 17.20 -10.57 3.99
C ILE A 345 15.94 -10.02 3.29
N LEU A 346 15.81 -8.69 3.20
CA LEU A 346 15.49 -8.03 1.94
C LEU A 346 16.25 -6.70 1.88
N SER A 347 17.00 -6.51 0.79
CA SER A 347 17.87 -5.37 0.55
C SER A 347 17.08 -4.06 0.54
N SER A 348 17.23 -3.28 1.60
CA SER A 348 16.77 -1.89 1.66
C SER A 348 17.67 -1.01 0.78
N PRO A 349 17.14 -0.01 0.05
CA PRO A 349 17.97 1.10 -0.36
C PRO A 349 18.41 1.82 0.93
N THR A 350 19.72 1.97 1.08
CA THR A 350 20.40 2.91 1.98
C THR A 350 19.49 3.57 3.01
N LEU A 351 19.45 2.96 4.20
CA LEU A 351 19.01 3.60 5.44
C LEU A 351 20.03 4.71 5.72
N LEU A 352 19.90 5.80 4.96
CA LEU A 352 20.53 7.08 5.26
C LEU A 352 20.21 7.33 6.73
N GLU A 353 21.26 7.63 7.49
CA GLU A 353 21.16 8.24 8.80
C GLU A 353 19.97 9.20 8.81
N PRO A 354 19.18 9.29 9.90
CA PRO A 354 18.20 10.34 10.00
C PRO A 354 19.00 11.64 9.94
N ALA A 355 19.05 12.22 8.74
CA ALA A 355 19.46 13.59 8.58
C ALA A 355 18.56 14.33 9.55
N CYS A 356 19.19 15.02 10.50
CA CYS A 356 18.58 16.05 11.31
C CYS A 356 18.13 17.17 10.35
N GLY A 357 17.15 16.85 9.50
CA GLY A 357 16.51 17.72 8.56
C GLY A 357 15.25 18.22 9.24
N LYS A 358 15.05 19.53 9.19
CA LYS A 358 13.83 20.16 9.67
C LYS A 358 12.66 19.46 8.98
N PHE A 359 11.74 18.88 9.76
CA PHE A 359 10.44 18.55 9.19
C PHE A 359 9.70 19.90 9.09
N LEU A 360 9.08 20.11 7.93
CA LEU A 360 8.50 21.39 7.54
C LEU A 360 7.02 21.15 7.26
N ILE A 361 6.28 20.72 8.26
CA ILE A 361 4.83 20.48 8.15
C ILE A 361 4.09 21.84 8.14
N PHE A 362 4.50 22.76 9.01
CA PHE A 362 3.83 24.06 9.18
C PHE A 362 4.33 25.19 8.25
N GLU A 363 5.22 24.90 7.30
CA GLU A 363 5.78 25.91 6.38
C GLU A 363 4.82 26.28 5.23
N VAL A 364 4.11 25.31 4.66
CA VAL A 364 3.20 25.50 3.53
C VAL A 364 1.78 25.74 4.05
N GLU A 365 1.11 26.80 3.60
CA GLU A 365 -0.20 27.24 4.13
C GLU A 365 -1.27 26.13 4.13
N ASP A 366 -1.46 25.44 3.00
CA ASP A 366 -2.46 24.37 2.87
C ASP A 366 -2.15 23.19 3.80
N THR A 367 -0.88 22.77 3.86
CA THR A 367 -0.44 21.69 4.76
C THR A 367 -0.56 22.10 6.23
N ALA A 368 -0.24 23.34 6.55
CA ALA A 368 -0.32 23.90 7.89
C ALA A 368 -1.77 23.97 8.39
N ALA A 369 -2.72 24.35 7.54
CA ALA A 369 -4.14 24.39 7.89
C ALA A 369 -4.64 23.00 8.33
N VAL A 370 -4.35 21.95 7.55
CA VAL A 370 -4.73 20.57 7.91
C VAL A 370 -3.97 20.08 9.15
N ALA A 371 -2.69 20.45 9.31
CA ALA A 371 -1.91 20.12 10.49
C ALA A 371 -2.51 20.72 11.77
N TRP A 372 -3.01 21.96 11.71
CA TRP A 372 -3.74 22.60 12.82
C TRP A 372 -5.05 21.87 13.13
N ASP A 373 -5.82 21.50 12.11
CA ASP A 373 -7.06 20.75 12.29
C ASP A 373 -6.82 19.36 12.91
N CYS A 374 -5.74 18.68 12.51
CA CYS A 374 -5.29 17.44 13.13
C CYS A 374 -4.94 17.64 14.61
N LEU A 375 -4.11 18.63 14.93
CA LEU A 375 -3.71 18.91 16.31
C LEU A 375 -4.93 19.22 17.19
N LEU A 376 -5.82 20.10 16.72
CA LEU A 376 -7.03 20.45 17.46
C LEU A 376 -7.96 19.24 17.64
N SER A 377 -8.12 18.42 16.61
CA SER A 377 -8.94 17.20 16.67
C SER A 377 -8.38 16.17 17.63
N LEU A 378 -7.06 16.05 17.75
CA LEU A 378 -6.39 15.20 18.74
C LEU A 378 -6.69 15.67 20.18
N LEU A 379 -6.66 16.97 20.45
CA LEU A 379 -6.86 17.53 21.79
C LEU A 379 -8.32 17.62 22.22
N LYS A 380 -9.21 17.84 21.26
CA LYS A 380 -10.63 18.07 21.53
C LYS A 380 -11.24 16.88 22.28
N LYS A 381 -11.82 17.12 23.46
CA LYS A 381 -12.50 16.10 24.28
C LYS A 381 -11.63 14.86 24.60
N SER A 382 -10.33 15.05 24.82
CA SER A 382 -9.39 13.97 25.16
C SER A 382 -8.45 14.41 26.28
N ASP A 383 -8.85 14.15 27.53
CA ASP A 383 -8.08 14.55 28.73
C ASP A 383 -6.65 13.98 28.72
N ALA A 384 -6.48 12.76 28.23
CA ALA A 384 -5.16 12.13 28.10
C ALA A 384 -4.27 12.84 27.07
N ASN A 385 -4.83 13.26 25.93
CA ASN A 385 -4.08 14.02 24.93
C ASN A 385 -3.77 15.44 25.41
N GLN A 386 -4.70 16.08 26.12
CA GLN A 386 -4.49 17.39 26.74
C GLN A 386 -3.41 17.34 27.82
N ALA A 387 -3.39 16.30 28.64
CA ALA A 387 -2.34 16.07 29.63
C ALA A 387 -0.97 15.86 28.96
N ALA A 388 -0.91 15.03 27.90
CA ALA A 388 0.32 14.83 27.13
C ALA A 388 0.81 16.14 26.48
N PHE A 389 -0.09 16.91 25.87
CA PHE A 389 0.19 18.22 25.30
C PHE A 389 0.77 19.20 26.33
N ARG A 390 0.19 19.28 27.54
CA ARG A 390 0.72 20.10 28.63
C ARG A 390 2.09 19.61 29.10
N SER A 391 2.29 18.29 29.19
CA SER A 391 3.59 17.70 29.56
C SER A 391 4.70 18.01 28.56
N PHE A 392 4.34 18.23 27.29
CA PHE A 392 5.26 18.60 26.23
C PHE A 392 5.44 20.13 26.09
N ASN A 393 5.03 20.92 27.10
CA ASN A 393 5.02 22.38 27.06
C ASN A 393 4.26 22.95 25.86
N GLY A 394 3.22 22.26 25.38
CA GLY A 394 2.46 22.63 24.19
C GLY A 394 1.87 24.04 24.27
N VAL A 395 1.41 24.47 25.46
CA VAL A 395 0.92 25.84 25.67
C VAL A 395 1.98 26.86 25.30
N THR A 396 3.22 26.69 25.77
CA THR A 396 4.34 27.59 25.48
C THR A 396 4.69 27.61 24.00
N ILE A 397 4.65 26.45 23.34
CA ILE A 397 4.90 26.33 21.90
C ILE A 397 3.83 27.09 21.09
N LEU A 398 2.58 27.12 21.56
CA LEU A 398 1.48 27.78 20.87
C LEU A 398 1.32 29.28 21.15
N LEU A 399 1.83 29.78 22.28
CA LEU A 399 1.70 31.19 22.68
C LEU A 399 2.11 32.19 21.58
N PRO A 400 3.23 32.02 20.85
CA PRO A 400 3.62 32.94 19.77
C PRO A 400 2.60 33.01 18.64
N PHE A 401 1.86 31.92 18.38
CA PHE A 401 0.87 31.86 17.31
C PHE A 401 -0.49 32.42 17.73
N GLY A 402 -0.80 32.42 19.03
CA GLY A 402 -2.09 32.89 19.56
C GLY A 402 -2.25 34.41 19.64
N ILE A 403 -1.15 35.16 19.62
CA ILE A 403 -1.14 36.61 19.88
C ILE A 403 -0.99 37.44 18.58
N GLY A 404 -0.61 36.84 17.45
CA GLY A 404 -0.03 37.61 16.33
C GLY A 404 -0.62 37.50 14.92
N CYS A 405 -1.50 36.56 14.57
CA CYS A 405 -1.86 36.36 13.15
C CYS A 405 -3.32 35.93 12.92
N THR A 406 -4.15 36.86 12.48
CA THR A 406 -5.39 36.57 11.73
C THR A 406 -5.04 36.21 10.28
N SER A 407 -4.44 35.04 10.06
CA SER A 407 -4.36 34.42 8.74
C SER A 407 -5.57 33.50 8.58
N PRO A 408 -6.26 33.47 7.43
CA PRO A 408 -7.32 32.49 7.20
C PRO A 408 -6.76 31.07 7.38
N GLY A 409 -7.44 30.23 8.17
CA GLY A 409 -7.02 28.85 8.44
C GLY A 409 -6.29 28.61 9.78
N ARG A 410 -5.93 29.63 10.55
CA ARG A 410 -5.38 29.45 11.91
C ARG A 410 -6.49 29.53 12.96
N PRO A 411 -6.65 28.54 13.87
CA PRO A 411 -7.59 28.68 14.98
C PRO A 411 -7.13 29.84 15.87
N SER A 412 -8.06 30.75 16.20
CA SER A 412 -7.79 31.87 17.11
C SER A 412 -7.23 31.31 18.42
N GLY A 413 -6.08 31.81 18.90
CA GLY A 413 -5.35 31.25 20.05
C GLY A 413 -6.16 31.08 21.35
N VAL A 414 -7.31 31.76 21.44
CA VAL A 414 -8.29 31.61 22.52
C VAL A 414 -8.90 30.20 22.57
N VAL A 415 -9.10 29.54 21.42
CA VAL A 415 -9.75 28.21 21.35
C VAL A 415 -8.83 27.10 21.89
N MET A 416 -7.50 27.27 21.88
CA MET A 416 -6.56 26.26 22.40
C MET A 416 -6.19 26.42 23.87
N LEU A 417 -6.50 27.56 24.49
CA LEU A 417 -6.30 27.77 25.94
C LEU A 417 -7.43 27.17 26.80
N ASP A 418 -8.59 26.87 26.19
CA ASP A 418 -9.73 26.24 26.86
C ASP A 418 -9.69 24.69 26.84
N TYR A 419 -8.61 24.07 26.31
CA TYR A 419 -8.43 22.62 26.28
C TYR A 419 -7.37 22.09 27.26
#